data_AF-A0A3N5GXJ0-F1
#
_entry.id   AF-A0A3N5GXJ0-F1
#
_cell.length_a   1.000
_cell.length_b   1.000
_cell.length_c   1.000
_cell.angle_alpha   90.00
_cell.angle_beta   90.00
_cell.angle_gamma   90.00
#
_symmetry.space_group_name_H-M   'P 1'
#
loop_
_entity.id
_entity.type
_entity.pdbx_description
1 polymer ?
#
loop_
_entity_poly.entity_id
_entity_poly.type
_entity_poly.pdbx_seq_one_letter_code
_entity_poly.pdbx_strand_id
1 'polypeptide(L)' 'MINEPFFTLAQIDEVADVVRRCTHHQPKIALILGSGLGGLADSIQGPDFIPYGNLPHWPKSTVGGHAGRLVIGAL' A
#
# COMPACT_ATOMS: atom_id res chain seq x y z
N MET A 1 18.73 -6.53 19.87
CA MET A 1 19.00 -6.60 18.42
C MET A 1 17.66 -6.76 17.73
N ILE A 2 17.20 -5.74 17.00
CA ILE A 2 15.97 -5.85 16.21
C ILE A 2 16.33 -6.67 14.97
N ASN A 3 15.75 -7.85 14.81
CA ASN A 3 15.93 -8.68 13.62
C ASN A 3 14.91 -8.18 12.59
N GLU A 4 15.21 -7.07 11.92
CA GLU A 4 14.32 -6.57 10.86
C GLU A 4 14.41 -7.50 9.64
N PRO A 5 13.27 -7.92 9.08
CA PRO A 5 13.28 -8.74 7.88
C PRO A 5 13.86 -7.93 6.72
N PHE A 6 14.94 -8.42 6.12
CA PHE A 6 15.42 -7.90 4.85
C PHE A 6 14.56 -8.47 3.73
N PHE A 7 14.06 -7.60 2.86
CA PHE A 7 13.32 -8.00 1.66
C PHE A 7 14.29 -8.11 0.48
N THR A 8 14.18 -9.20 -0.28
CA THR A 8 14.90 -9.37 -1.54
C THR A 8 14.21 -8.59 -2.66
N LEU A 9 14.95 -8.23 -3.71
CA LEU A 9 14.36 -7.61 -4.90
C LEU A 9 13.27 -8.49 -5.52
N ALA A 10 13.46 -9.81 -5.54
CA ALA A 10 12.46 -10.76 -6.04
C ALA A 10 11.14 -10.69 -5.25
N GLN A 11 11.20 -10.55 -3.92
CA GLN A 11 9.99 -10.38 -3.10
C GLN A 11 9.30 -9.03 -3.36
N ILE A 12 10.07 -7.96 -3.58
CA ILE A 12 9.52 -6.65 -3.92
C ILE A 12 8.83 -6.71 -5.29
N ASP A 13 9.42 -7.38 -6.28
CA ASP A 13 8.84 -7.56 -7.60
C ASP A 13 7.55 -8.39 -7.56
N GLU A 14 7.51 -9.46 -6.76
CA GLU A 14 6.31 -10.28 -6.57
C GLU A 14 5.13 -9.44 -6.04
N VAL A 15 5.39 -8.59 -5.04
CA VAL A 15 4.38 -7.65 -4.51
C VAL A 15 3.93 -6.67 -5.57
N ALA A 16 4.87 -6.05 -6.28
CA ALA A 16 4.56 -5.07 -7.30
C ALA A 16 3.67 -5.67 -8.41
N ASP A 17 3.90 -6.93 -8.78
CA ASP A 17 3.06 -7.64 -9.74
C ASP A 17 1.65 -7.91 -9.22
N VAL A 18 1.50 -8.25 -7.94
CA VAL A 18 0.16 -8.37 -7.32
C VAL A 18 -0.56 -7.01 -7.36
N VAL A 19 0.11 -5.92 -6.96
CA VAL A 19 -0.47 -4.57 -7.01
C VAL A 19 -0.91 -4.21 -8.43
N ARG A 20 -0.07 -4.45 -9.45
CA ARG A 20 -0.39 -4.19 -10.86
C ARG A 20 -1.59 -4.99 -11.37
N ARG A 21 -1.86 -6.18 -10.82
CA ARG A 21 -3.03 -6.98 -11.19
C ARG A 21 -4.32 -6.53 -10.51
N CYS A 22 -4.21 -5.77 -9.43
CA CYS A 22 -5.36 -5.28 -8.66
C CYS A 22 -5.87 -3.91 -9.11
N THR A 23 -5.24 -3.27 -10.09
CA THR A 23 -5.63 -1.94 -10.56
C THR A 23 -5.37 -1.76 -12.05
N HIS A 24 -6.18 -0.91 -12.69
CA HIS A 24 -5.92 -0.43 -14.06
C HIS A 24 -5.16 0.89 -14.09
N HIS A 25 -4.95 1.51 -12.93
CA HIS A 25 -4.24 2.78 -12.80
C HIS A 25 -2.73 2.60 -13.01
N GLN A 26 -2.09 3.62 -13.58
CA GLN A 26 -0.63 3.73 -13.68
C GLN A 26 -0.16 4.97 -12.92
N PRO A 27 -0.12 4.91 -11.57
CA PRO A 27 0.20 6.06 -10.76
C PRO A 27 1.65 6.51 -10.99
N LYS A 28 1.83 7.81 -11.20
CA LYS A 28 3.16 8.45 -11.35
C LYS A 28 3.70 9.00 -10.03
N ILE A 29 2.84 9.11 -9.03
CA ILE A 29 3.12 9.69 -7.72
C ILE A 29 2.65 8.68 -6.68
N ALA A 30 3.46 8.47 -5.65
CA ALA A 30 3.09 7.72 -4.47
C ALA A 30 3.16 8.64 -3.24
N LEU A 31 2.16 8.55 -2.36
CA LEU A 31 2.10 9.30 -1.12
C LEU A 31 2.07 8.34 0.07
N ILE A 32 2.95 8.55 1.04
CA ILE A 32 2.92 7.86 2.33
C ILE A 32 2.22 8.78 3.32
N LEU A 33 1.07 8.34 3.83
CA LEU A 33 0.24 9.14 4.71
C LEU A 33 0.63 8.92 6.17
N GLY A 34 1.00 10.01 6.85
CA GLY A 34 1.18 10.03 8.30
C GLY A 34 -0.15 10.09 9.07
N SER A 35 -0.04 10.13 10.39
CA SER A 35 -1.19 10.24 11.30
C SER A 35 -2.09 11.44 10.95
N GLY A 36 -3.41 11.22 10.98
CA GLY A 36 -4.42 12.26 10.71
C GLY A 36 -4.74 12.51 9.23
N LEU A 37 -4.00 11.91 8.29
CA LEU A 37 -4.22 12.09 6.85
C LEU A 37 -5.15 11.05 6.21
N GLY A 38 -5.86 10.25 7.02
CA GLY A 38 -6.78 9.22 6.52
C GLY A 38 -7.86 9.76 5.58
N GLY A 39 -8.37 10.97 5.87
CA GLY A 39 -9.37 11.62 5.02
C GLY A 39 -8.90 11.93 3.60
N LEU A 40 -7.58 12.09 3.38
CA LEU A 40 -7.02 12.25 2.04
C LEU A 40 -7.08 10.94 1.23
N ALA A 41 -6.85 9.81 1.89
CA ALA A 41 -7.03 8.50 1.25
C ALA A 41 -8.50 8.27 0.88
N ASP A 42 -9.42 8.74 1.73
CA ASP A 42 -10.86 8.62 1.49
C ASP A 42 -11.39 9.57 0.40
N SER A 43 -10.65 10.63 0.05
CA SER A 43 -11.03 11.57 -1.02
C SER A 43 -10.59 11.14 -2.42
N ILE A 44 -9.85 10.04 -2.56
CA ILE A 44 -9.41 9.52 -3.86
C ILE A 44 -10.62 9.16 -4.72
N GLN A 45 -10.61 9.61 -5.97
CA GLN A 45 -11.65 9.34 -6.95
C GLN A 45 -11.34 8.08 -7.77
N GLY A 46 -12.38 7.26 -8.00
CA GLY A 46 -12.25 5.95 -8.65
C GLY A 46 -11.21 5.02 -7.98
N PRO A 47 -11.23 4.86 -6.65
CA PRO A 47 -10.17 4.15 -5.95
C PRO A 47 -10.26 2.64 -6.13
N ASP A 48 -9.11 2.02 -6.39
CA ASP A 48 -8.87 0.61 -6.10
C ASP A 48 -8.29 0.49 -4.70
N PHE A 49 -8.90 -0.36 -3.87
CA PHE A 49 -8.44 -0.62 -2.51
C PHE A 49 -7.75 -1.98 -2.43
N ILE A 50 -6.50 -1.99 -1.96
CA ILE A 50 -5.73 -3.22 -1.80
C ILE A 50 -5.35 -3.36 -0.33
N PRO A 51 -6.04 -4.24 0.44
CA PRO A 51 -5.65 -4.52 1.82
C PRO A 51 -4.22 -5.06 1.89
N TYR A 52 -3.43 -4.60 2.86
CA TYR A 52 -2.05 -5.07 3.04
C TYR A 52 -1.97 -6.59 3.24
N GLY A 53 -2.99 -7.22 3.84
CA GLY A 53 -3.06 -8.67 4.00
C GLY A 53 -3.17 -9.46 2.70
N ASN A 54 -3.50 -8.81 1.58
CA ASN A 54 -3.55 -9.44 0.26
C ASN A 54 -2.20 -9.36 -0.47
N LEU A 55 -1.22 -8.63 0.09
CA LEU A 55 0.10 -8.43 -0.52
C LEU A 55 1.12 -9.37 0.15
N PRO A 56 1.78 -10.26 -0.61
CA PRO A 56 2.77 -11.17 -0.06
C PRO A 56 3.93 -10.38 0.57
N HIS A 57 4.58 -10.89 1.62
CA HIS A 57 5.72 -10.23 2.29
C HIS A 57 5.46 -8.81 2.84
N TRP A 58 4.25 -8.26 2.70
CA TRP A 58 3.97 -6.88 3.07
C TRP A 58 3.99 -6.70 4.59
N PRO A 59 4.65 -5.65 5.11
CA PRO A 59 4.70 -5.42 6.55
C PRO A 59 3.33 -5.11 7.11
N LYS A 60 2.99 -5.73 8.25
CA LYS A 60 1.73 -5.48 8.93
C LYS A 60 1.73 -4.09 9.55
N SER A 61 0.68 -3.30 9.28
CA SER A 61 0.47 -2.05 10.00
C SER A 61 0.16 -2.34 11.48
N THR A 62 0.92 -1.74 12.38
CA THR A 62 0.76 -1.89 13.84
C THR A 62 0.17 -0.64 14.50
N VAL A 63 -0.02 0.45 13.74
CA VAL A 63 -0.49 1.74 14.26
C VAL A 63 -2.01 1.82 14.17
N GLY A 64 -2.66 2.06 15.32
CA GLY A 64 -4.10 2.32 15.38
C GLY A 64 -4.49 3.57 14.59
N GLY A 65 -5.52 3.48 13.75
CA GLY A 65 -5.97 4.57 12.88
C GLY A 65 -5.44 4.52 11.44
N HIS A 66 -4.45 3.66 11.14
CA HIS A 66 -4.09 3.36 9.75
C HIS A 66 -4.94 2.21 9.22
N ALA A 67 -5.69 2.47 8.15
CA ALA A 67 -6.60 1.48 7.55
C ALA A 67 -5.91 0.21 7.01
N GLY A 68 -4.58 0.24 6.85
CA GLY A 68 -3.81 -0.93 6.42
C GLY A 68 -4.11 -1.36 4.99
N ARG A 69 -4.22 -0.39 4.07
CA ARG A 69 -4.53 -0.61 2.65
C ARG A 69 -3.77 0.37 1.76
N LEU A 70 -3.45 -0.06 0.55
CA LEU A 70 -3.14 0.86 -0.55
C LEU A 70 -4.44 1.40 -1.11
N VAL A 71 -4.41 2.67 -1.53
CA VAL A 71 -5.51 3.33 -2.27
C VAL A 71 -4.90 3.89 -3.53
N ILE A 72 -5.41 3.47 -4.69
CA ILE A 72 -4.87 3.87 -5.99
C ILE A 72 -6.01 4.47 -6.81
N GLY A 73 -5.86 5.71 -7.25
CA GLY A 73 -6.87 6.41 -8.05
C GLY A 73 -6.42 7.81 -8.40
N ALA A 74 -7.37 8.68 -8.71
CA ALA A 74 -7.10 10.08 -9.03
C ALA A 74 -7.32 10.98 -7.80
N LEU A 75 -6.40 11.93 -7.60
CA LEU A 75 -6.51 13.02 -6.64
C LEU A 75 -6.44 14.35 -7.37
#